data_AF-A0A0K9G9M6-F1
#
_entry.id   AF-A0A0K9G9M6-F1
#
_cell.length_a   1.000
_cell.length_b   1.000
_cell.length_c   1.000
_cell.angle_alpha   90.00
_cell.angle_beta   90.00
_cell.angle_gamma   90.00
#
_symmetry.space_group_name_H-M   'P 1'
#
loop_
_entity.id
_entity.type
_entity.pdbx_description
1 polymer ?
#
loop_
_entity_poly.entity_id
_entity_poly.type
_entity_poly.pdbx_seq_one_letter_code
_entity_poly.pdbx_strand_id
1 'polypeptide(L)' 'MFKPRIIRITYGEEMPEKSAQLFSRILEKVIINHLPNDPELKGIFLQDSPGYKQIQNEENEL' A
#
# COMPACT_ATOMS: atom_id res chain seq x y z
N MET A 1 -8.33 -9.90 22.17
CA MET A 1 -7.33 -9.42 21.20
C MET A 1 -7.83 -9.71 19.79
N PHE A 2 -8.17 -8.68 19.02
CA PHE A 2 -8.52 -8.82 17.61
C PHE A 2 -7.21 -8.98 16.82
N LYS A 3 -6.98 -10.13 16.18
CA LYS A 3 -5.85 -10.27 15.25
C LYS A 3 -6.27 -9.69 13.89
N PRO A 4 -5.53 -8.73 13.32
CA PRO A 4 -5.82 -8.22 11.99
C PRO A 4 -5.69 -9.35 10.95
N ARG A 5 -6.67 -9.44 10.04
CA ARG A 5 -6.61 -10.35 8.88
C ARG A 5 -5.99 -9.61 7.71
N ILE A 6 -4.84 -10.09 7.24
CA ILE A 6 -4.18 -9.56 6.04
C ILE A 6 -4.82 -10.21 4.82
N ILE A 7 -5.32 -9.39 3.89
CA ILE A 7 -5.87 -9.84 2.60
C ILE A 7 -4.89 -9.42 1.52
N ARG A 8 -4.34 -10.38 0.78
CA ARG A 8 -3.45 -10.12 -0.36
C ARG A 8 -4.28 -10.10 -1.64
N ILE A 9 -4.20 -9.01 -2.39
CA ILE A 9 -4.84 -8.88 -3.70
C ILE A 9 -3.76 -9.02 -4.76
N THR A 10 -3.95 -9.96 -5.70
CA THR A 10 -3.08 -10.18 -6.85
C THR A 10 -3.85 -9.85 -8.12
N TYR A 11 -3.22 -9.08 -9.02
CA TYR A 11 -3.79 -8.78 -10.34
C TYR A 11 -3.57 -9.95 -11.30
N GLY A 12 -4.50 -10.15 -12.22
CA GLY A 12 -4.36 -11.15 -13.29
C GLY A 12 -3.26 -10.75 -14.28
N GLU A 13 -2.63 -11.75 -14.90
CA GLU A 13 -1.50 -11.59 -15.83
C GLU A 13 -1.81 -10.70 -17.05
N GLU A 14 -3.08 -10.45 -17.35
CA GLU A 14 -3.54 -9.63 -18.48
C GLU A 14 -3.41 -8.11 -18.27
N MET A 15 -3.10 -7.65 -17.04
CA MET A 15 -3.05 -6.22 -16.74
C MET A 15 -1.68 -5.62 -17.12
N PRO A 16 -1.62 -4.57 -17.97
CA PRO A 16 -0.37 -3.88 -18.25
C PRO A 16 0.28 -3.32 -16.99
N GLU A 17 1.60 -3.45 -16.88
CA GLU A 17 2.36 -3.09 -15.67
C GLU A 17 2.08 -1.64 -15.18
N LYS A 18 2.15 -0.66 -16.09
CA LYS A 18 1.88 0.75 -15.75
C LYS A 18 0.46 0.97 -15.22
N SER A 19 -0.51 0.23 -15.76
CA SER A 19 -1.90 0.29 -15.30
C SER A 19 -2.03 -0.33 -13.91
N ALA A 20 -1.35 -1.46 -13.66
CA ALA A 20 -1.33 -2.11 -12.35
C ALA A 20 -0.69 -1.22 -11.28
N GLN A 21 0.40 -0.53 -11.62
CA GLN A 21 1.05 0.46 -10.76
C GLN A 21 0.13 1.65 -10.47
N LEU A 22 -0.51 2.23 -11.49
CA LEU A 22 -1.44 3.34 -11.29
C LEU A 22 -2.63 2.92 -10.41
N PHE A 23 -3.20 1.75 -10.68
CA PHE A 23 -4.32 1.23 -9.92
C PHE A 23 -3.95 0.95 -8.47
N SER A 24 -2.79 0.38 -8.20
CA SER A 24 -2.33 0.14 -6.82
C SER A 24 -2.18 1.45 -6.04
N ARG A 25 -1.67 2.52 -6.67
CA ARG A 25 -1.57 3.86 -6.06
C ARG A 25 -2.94 4.48 -5.77
N ILE A 26 -3.90 4.32 -6.69
CA ILE A 26 -5.28 4.80 -6.47
C ILE A 26 -5.91 4.06 -5.29
N LEU A 27 -5.79 2.72 -5.27
CA LEU A 27 -6.35 1.88 -4.21
C LEU A 27 -5.74 2.22 -2.85
N GLU A 28 -4.42 2.40 -2.80
CA GLU A 28 -3.70 2.83 -1.60
C GLU A 28 -4.26 4.14 -1.04
N LYS A 29 -4.45 5.14 -1.90
CA LYS A 29 -4.98 6.45 -1.51
C LYS A 29 -6.44 6.37 -1.02
N VAL A 30 -7.25 5.54 -1.67
CA VAL A 30 -8.63 5.29 -1.23
C VAL A 30 -8.64 4.65 0.16
N ILE A 31 -7.82 3.62 0.40
CA ILE A 31 -7.75 2.94 1.70
C ILE A 31 -7.30 3.91 2.80
N ILE A 32 -6.22 4.66 2.59
CA ILE A 32 -5.71 5.62 3.58
C ILE A 32 -6.77 6.65 3.98
N ASN A 33 -7.56 7.12 3.01
CA ASN A 33 -8.61 8.10 3.27
C ASN A 33 -9.81 7.53 4.04
N HIS A 34 -10.02 6.21 4.00
CA HIS A 34 -11.11 5.53 4.71
C HIS A 34 -10.64 4.83 5.99
N LEU A 35 -9.34 4.74 6.24
CA LEU A 35 -8.81 4.23 7.50
C LEU A 35 -9.19 5.18 8.65
N PRO A 36 -9.41 4.64 9.87
CA PRO A 36 -9.53 5.47 11.07
C PRO A 36 -8.34 6.43 11.19
N ASN A 37 -8.56 7.59 11.81
CA ASN A 37 -7.49 8.54 12.15
C ASN A 37 -6.65 8.04 13.35
N ASP A 38 -6.25 6.78 13.27
CA ASP A 38 -5.33 6.12 14.18
C ASP A 38 -3.95 6.04 13.49
N PRO A 39 -2.91 6.70 14.03
CA PRO A 39 -1.56 6.67 13.47
C PRO A 39 -0.97 5.26 13.36
N GLU A 40 -1.29 4.35 14.27
CA GLU A 40 -0.78 2.98 14.29
C GLU A 40 -1.37 2.18 13.11
N LEU A 41 -2.69 2.27 12.90
CA LEU A 41 -3.35 1.61 11.78
C LEU A 41 -2.88 2.13 10.42
N LYS A 42 -2.67 3.45 10.30
CA LYS A 42 -2.11 4.05 9.09
C LYS A 42 -0.66 3.60 8.88
N GLY A 43 0.15 3.54 9.95
CA GLY A 43 1.53 3.06 9.90
C GLY A 43 1.64 1.61 9.42
N ILE A 44 0.81 0.72 9.97
CA ILE A 44 0.77 -0.72 9.57
C ILE A 44 0.45 -0.87 8.08
N PHE A 45 -0.53 -0.10 7.58
CA PHE A 45 -0.88 -0.14 6.16
C PHE A 45 0.24 0.41 5.26
N LEU A 46 0.86 1.53 5.66
CA LEU A 46 1.92 2.19 4.89
C LEU A 46 3.21 1.37 4.84
N GLN A 47 3.59 0.69 5.92
CA GLN A 47 4.85 -0.09 5.98
C GLN A 47 4.94 -1.14 4.86
N ASP A 48 3.82 -1.77 4.50
CA ASP A 48 3.77 -2.77 3.44
C ASP A 48 3.29 -2.23 2.09
N SER A 49 2.98 -0.94 2.03
CA SER A 49 2.61 -0.30 0.77
C SER A 49 3.79 -0.29 -0.21
N PRO A 50 3.56 -0.65 -1.49
CA PRO A 50 4.55 -0.46 -2.56
C PRO A 50 5.04 0.99 -2.65
N GLY A 51 4.16 1.93 -2.33
CA GLY A 51 4.45 3.35 -2.42
C GLY A 51 5.40 3.89 -1.37
N TYR A 52 5.33 3.33 -0.16
CA TYR A 52 6.19 3.70 0.96
C TYR A 52 7.57 3.02 0.86
N LYS A 53 7.61 1.78 0.36
CA LYS A 53 8.87 1.05 0.11
C LYS A 53 9.77 1.74 -0.92
N GLN A 54 9.19 2.44 -1.90
CA GLN A 54 9.98 3.23 -2.87
C GLN A 54 10.68 4.43 -2.21
N ILE A 55 10.00 5.13 -1.30
CA ILE A 55 10.56 6.29 -0.59
C ILE A 55 11.74 5.87 0.31
N GLN A 56 11.64 4.74 1.00
CA GLN A 56 12.74 4.24 1.84
C GLN A 56 13.97 3.81 1.04
N ASN A 57 13.79 3.31 -0.18
CA ASN A 57 14.92 2.91 -1.02
C ASN A 57 15.66 4.14 -1.57
N GLU A 58 14.94 5.19 -1.93
CA GLU A 58 15.54 6.47 -2.37
C GLU A 58 16.30 7.18 -1.23
N GLU A 59 15.86 7.05 0.02
CA GLU A 59 16.54 7.61 1.20
C GLU A 59 17.80 6.82 1.63
N ASN A 60 17.94 5.55 1.27
CA ASN A 60 19.10 4.71 1.60
C ASN A 60 20.22 4.74 0.53
N GLU A 61 19.95 5.36 -0.62
CA GLU A 61 20.93 5.53 -1.71
C GLU A 61 21.61 6.91 -1.71
N LEU A 62 21.30 7.77 -0.72
CA LEU A 62 21.88 9.09 -0.47
C LEU A 62 22.78 9.08 0.78
#